data_AF-A0A9P3FLA5-F1
#
_entry.id   AF-A0A9P3FLA5-F1
#
_cell.length_a   1.000
_cell.length_b   1.000
_cell.length_c   1.000
_cell.angle_alpha   90.00
_cell.angle_beta   90.00
_cell.angle_gamma   90.00
#
_symmetry.space_group_name_H-M   'P 1'
#
loop_
_entity.id
_entity.type
_entity.pdbx_description
1 polymer ?
#
loop_
_entity_poly.entity_id
_entity_poly.type
_entity_poly.pdbx_seq_one_letter_code
_entity_poly.pdbx_strand_id
1 'polypeptide(L)'
;MKILLTGFNPSQTTRNYHLHSSKLHIVPWHYSLYNCLVDMGHEVEQRSIPLGEAVRPLSYQSTYNELNTMLCDEHDRYDPSPYVDASQYDEVILFLGSPTQRVSSKFYEGLWTISQFPNCILAFDDWQIKKQWRGIESLAASASASASGNKQNGGGGDLEDKLFGRFVLERVNKKTIEQVKPYEKELKKGLDVILKKRNRVIVPGFAVRHLFSRSSASSSSVDVVLGGKRSEEELREEFGAHLLFGEEVGYPRNRIFVVNPNPYHLNRTWEDPGHEGEESLEWRRSCARYSREGKEVEERPKKRRRLNFASLAHSMTRNWLKKQCGVPKRKIKPKAATVANDPSAAVADNQHLELGTNDSIPSHIGTWPLDLYGDRLDPEKRLPEDEMIKVFAQDWACLMPKYEHAGSGWWRARPLQCADAGSILVADDKELAALYGWQYPFFGRTASDIVKLSDSELEDMASIQEWLLYAMHPLDKRVQRAEVSAVLHAPK
;
A
#
# COMPACT_ATOMS: atom_id res chain seq x y z
N MET A 1 20.19 -0.70 17.41
CA MET A 1 19.85 0.69 17.09
C MET A 1 18.66 1.09 17.93
N LYS A 2 18.64 2.33 18.40
CA LYS A 2 17.45 2.98 18.95
C LYS A 2 16.71 3.69 17.81
N ILE A 3 15.50 3.24 17.50
CA ILE A 3 14.73 3.66 16.32
C ILE A 3 13.43 4.32 16.76
N LEU A 4 13.18 5.52 16.24
CA LEU A 4 11.89 6.18 16.35
C LEU A 4 11.00 5.80 15.16
N LEU A 5 9.84 5.20 15.44
CA LEU A 5 8.74 5.12 14.51
C LEU A 5 7.76 6.27 14.77
N THR A 6 7.62 7.17 13.80
CA THR A 6 6.75 8.34 13.92
C THR A 6 6.01 8.61 12.60
N GLY A 7 5.13 9.62 12.62
CA GLY A 7 4.12 9.79 11.57
C GLY A 7 3.03 8.72 11.70
N PHE A 8 1.81 9.02 11.22
CA PHE A 8 0.67 8.16 11.48
C PHE A 8 -0.01 7.68 10.21
N ASN A 9 0.21 6.39 9.94
CA ASN A 9 -0.88 5.48 9.67
C ASN A 9 -0.91 4.45 10.82
N PRO A 10 -1.79 4.61 11.84
CA PRO A 10 -1.82 3.73 13.02
C PRO A 10 -1.94 2.26 12.65
N SER A 11 -2.56 1.97 11.51
CA SER A 11 -2.71 0.60 11.03
C SER A 11 -1.40 -0.10 10.71
N GLN A 12 -0.34 0.64 10.36
CA GLN A 12 0.90 0.10 9.78
C GLN A 12 2.05 -0.01 10.79
N THR A 13 2.04 0.84 11.82
CA THR A 13 3.14 0.94 12.78
C THR A 13 2.76 0.50 14.17
N THR A 14 1.47 0.47 14.51
CA THR A 14 1.03 0.12 15.86
C THR A 14 1.21 -1.37 16.10
N ARG A 15 1.95 -1.68 17.16
CA ARG A 15 2.06 -3.04 17.70
C ARG A 15 0.65 -3.63 17.85
N ASN A 16 0.44 -4.79 17.26
CA ASN A 16 -0.80 -5.56 17.38
C ASN A 16 -2.05 -4.76 17.02
N TYR A 17 -1.93 -3.82 16.06
CA TYR A 17 -3.07 -3.07 15.54
C TYR A 17 -4.21 -3.99 15.07
N HIS A 18 -3.83 -5.15 14.54
CA HIS A 18 -4.74 -6.15 14.04
C HIS A 18 -5.66 -6.75 15.10
N LEU A 19 -5.30 -6.66 16.38
CA LEU A 19 -6.09 -7.20 17.48
C LEU A 19 -7.14 -6.22 18.04
N HIS A 20 -7.03 -4.90 17.78
CA HIS A 20 -7.69 -3.92 18.66
C HIS A 20 -8.63 -2.91 18.03
N SER A 21 -8.47 -2.50 16.77
CA SER A 21 -9.40 -1.55 16.13
C SER A 21 -8.84 -1.09 14.79
N SER A 22 -9.58 -1.32 13.71
CA SER A 22 -9.55 -0.37 12.61
C SER A 22 -10.92 0.29 12.48
N LYS A 23 -10.95 1.63 12.42
CA LYS A 23 -12.17 2.40 12.17
C LYS A 23 -12.81 2.07 10.80
N LEU A 24 -12.07 1.36 9.95
CA LEU A 24 -12.49 0.93 8.63
C LEU A 24 -12.94 -0.54 8.61
N HIS A 25 -12.80 -1.28 9.73
CA HIS A 25 -12.94 -2.74 9.77
C HIS A 25 -12.15 -3.42 8.64
N ILE A 26 -11.01 -2.85 8.28
CA ILE A 26 -9.99 -3.47 7.42
C ILE A 26 -8.76 -3.51 8.31
N VAL A 27 -8.45 -4.68 8.84
CA VAL A 27 -7.32 -4.89 9.71
C VAL A 27 -6.23 -5.47 8.84
N PRO A 28 -5.15 -4.77 8.48
CA PRO A 28 -4.11 -5.39 7.68
C PRO A 28 -3.37 -6.45 8.51
N TRP A 29 -3.49 -7.72 8.12
CA TRP A 29 -2.79 -8.85 8.75
C TRP A 29 -1.34 -8.84 8.25
N HIS A 30 -0.53 -7.90 8.76
CA HIS A 30 0.91 -7.85 8.56
C HIS A 30 1.67 -7.76 9.89
N TYR A 31 2.84 -8.41 9.97
CA TYR A 31 3.72 -8.25 11.12
C TYR A 31 4.17 -6.81 11.06
N SER A 32 3.78 -6.02 12.05
CA SER A 32 4.02 -4.58 11.99
C SER A 32 5.51 -4.33 11.83
N LEU A 33 5.88 -3.25 11.14
CA LEU A 33 7.28 -2.83 11.04
C LEU A 33 7.90 -2.69 12.45
N TYR A 34 7.11 -2.26 13.43
CA TYR A 34 7.48 -2.26 14.85
C TYR A 34 7.94 -3.65 15.32
N ASN A 35 7.11 -4.68 15.15
CA ASN A 35 7.43 -6.03 15.60
C ASN A 35 8.66 -6.58 14.85
N CYS A 36 8.80 -6.30 13.56
CA CYS A 36 9.98 -6.69 12.78
C CYS A 36 11.27 -6.08 13.35
N LEU A 37 11.27 -4.78 13.66
CA LEU A 37 12.44 -4.10 14.21
C LEU A 37 12.79 -4.61 15.61
N VAL A 38 11.80 -4.89 16.46
CA VAL A 38 12.01 -5.52 17.79
C VAL A 38 12.60 -6.92 17.65
N ASP A 39 12.07 -7.75 16.74
CA ASP A 39 12.60 -9.09 16.43
C ASP A 39 14.04 -9.07 15.89
N MET A 40 14.44 -7.97 15.25
CA MET A 40 15.82 -7.72 14.79
C MET A 40 16.75 -7.27 15.93
N GLY A 41 16.25 -7.16 17.16
CA GLY A 41 17.02 -6.73 18.33
C GLY A 41 17.22 -5.22 18.41
N HIS A 42 16.35 -4.42 17.79
CA HIS A 42 16.36 -2.96 17.92
C HIS A 42 15.50 -2.49 19.10
N GLU A 43 15.93 -1.39 19.73
CA GLU A 43 15.10 -0.65 20.68
C GLU A 43 14.16 0.25 19.87
N VAL A 44 12.85 0.01 19.92
CA VAL A 44 11.88 0.71 19.08
C VAL A 44 10.93 1.52 19.94
N GLU A 45 10.93 2.84 19.70
CA GLU A 45 10.00 3.77 20.29
C GLU A 45 8.97 4.20 19.23
N GLN A 46 7.69 4.10 19.55
CA GLN A 46 6.62 4.55 18.65
C GLN A 46 5.83 5.67 19.32
N ARG A 47 5.96 6.89 18.81
CA ARG A 47 5.20 8.04 19.32
C ARG A 47 5.10 9.18 18.31
N SER A 48 4.14 10.08 18.55
CA SER A 48 4.10 11.37 17.87
C SER A 48 5.20 12.28 18.43
N ILE A 49 5.81 13.09 17.57
CA ILE A 49 6.67 14.19 17.98
C ILE A 49 5.86 15.48 17.95
N PRO A 50 5.54 16.10 19.08
CA PRO A 50 4.90 17.41 19.14
C PRO A 50 5.76 18.48 18.47
N LEU A 51 5.11 19.52 17.94
CA LEU A 51 5.83 20.70 17.45
C LEU A 51 6.63 21.35 18.59
N GLY A 52 7.88 21.70 18.33
CA GLY A 52 8.80 22.27 19.31
C GLY A 52 9.65 21.24 20.06
N GLU A 53 9.30 19.96 20.03
CA GLU A 53 10.10 18.91 20.67
C GLU A 53 11.32 18.54 19.83
N ALA A 54 12.51 18.53 20.42
CA ALA A 54 13.74 18.24 19.69
C ALA A 54 13.87 16.73 19.39
N VAL A 55 14.23 16.40 18.15
CA VAL A 55 14.58 15.02 17.72
C VAL A 55 15.96 15.06 17.10
N ARG A 56 16.98 14.51 17.77
CA ARG A 56 18.37 14.64 17.32
C ARG A 56 19.03 13.26 17.08
N PRO A 57 19.92 13.15 16.08
CA PRO A 57 20.76 11.96 15.93
C PRO A 57 21.67 11.75 17.14
N LEU A 58 21.91 10.49 17.53
CA LEU A 58 22.89 10.13 18.59
C LEU A 58 24.28 10.72 18.35
N SER A 59 24.74 10.81 17.09
CA SER A 59 26.04 11.40 16.76
C SER A 59 26.18 12.89 17.09
N TYR A 60 25.06 13.60 17.29
CA TYR A 60 25.01 15.02 17.62
C TYR A 60 25.47 15.32 19.07
N GLN A 61 25.56 14.30 19.93
CA GLN A 61 25.96 14.47 21.32
C GLN A 61 27.46 14.77 21.49
N SER A 62 28.31 14.32 20.56
CA SER A 62 29.76 14.56 20.61
C SER A 62 30.11 16.05 20.49
N THR A 63 29.50 16.75 19.53
CA THR A 63 29.72 18.18 19.31
C THR A 63 29.02 19.07 20.34
N TYR A 64 27.88 18.65 20.88
CA TYR A 64 27.16 19.44 21.89
C TYR A 64 27.84 19.40 23.27
N ASN A 65 28.41 18.24 23.66
CA ASN A 65 29.19 18.14 24.88
C ASN A 65 30.52 18.91 24.77
N GLU A 66 31.20 18.90 23.62
CA GLU A 66 32.42 19.70 23.41
C GLU A 66 32.15 21.21 23.44
N LEU A 67 31.05 21.68 22.84
CA LEU A 67 30.66 23.10 22.85
C LEU A 67 30.23 23.60 24.24
N ASN A 68 29.48 22.80 25.00
CA ASN A 68 29.11 23.17 26.37
C ASN A 68 30.30 23.13 27.34
N THR A 69 31.32 22.31 27.06
CA THR A 69 32.55 22.32 27.87
C THR A 69 33.45 23.52 27.56
N MET A 70 33.33 24.11 26.35
CA MET A 70 34.09 25.30 25.92
C MET A 70 33.43 26.65 26.23
N LEU A 71 32.14 26.68 26.57
CA LEU A 71 31.37 27.93 26.79
C LEU A 71 30.99 28.18 28.25
N CYS A 72 31.54 27.42 29.19
CA CYS A 72 31.42 27.70 30.61
C CYS A 72 32.56 28.59 31.12
N ASP A 73 32.70 29.78 30.52
CA ASP A 73 33.36 30.92 31.17
C ASP A 73 32.38 32.10 31.20
N GLU A 74 32.02 32.44 32.44
CA GLU A 74 31.45 33.68 32.99
C GLU A 74 30.36 34.47 32.23
N HIS A 75 29.21 34.57 32.91
CA HIS A 75 28.19 35.62 32.79
C HIS A 75 27.29 35.63 31.56
N ASP A 76 26.41 34.64 31.48
CA ASP A 76 24.96 34.91 31.46
C ASP A 76 24.19 33.62 31.76
N ARG A 77 23.36 33.64 32.80
CA ARG A 77 22.48 32.51 33.12
C ARG A 77 21.33 32.48 32.11
N TYR A 78 21.60 31.91 30.94
CA TYR A 78 20.54 31.31 30.15
C TYR A 78 20.02 30.12 30.95
N ASP A 79 18.86 30.27 31.59
CA ASP A 79 18.15 29.16 32.23
C ASP A 79 17.84 28.13 31.15
N PRO A 80 18.52 26.97 31.11
CA PRO A 80 18.16 25.92 30.20
C PRO A 80 16.86 25.34 30.75
N SER A 81 15.74 25.85 30.23
CA SER A 81 14.40 25.30 30.36
C SER A 81 14.45 23.76 30.47
N PRO A 82 13.68 23.12 31.37
CA PRO A 82 13.80 21.69 31.70
C PRO A 82 13.52 20.72 30.54
N TYR A 83 13.34 21.19 29.32
CA TYR A 83 13.22 20.41 28.10
C TYR A 83 14.59 20.02 27.53
N VAL A 84 15.41 19.32 28.32
CA VAL A 84 16.44 18.46 27.73
C VAL A 84 15.72 17.16 27.33
N ASP A 85 15.02 17.18 26.20
CA ASP A 85 14.54 15.92 25.62
C ASP A 85 15.76 15.18 25.03
N ALA A 86 16.29 14.26 25.84
CA ALA A 86 17.42 13.41 25.55
C ALA A 86 17.06 12.19 24.66
N SER A 87 15.91 12.20 23.96
CA SER A 87 15.56 11.13 23.04
C SER A 87 16.41 11.21 21.76
N GLN A 88 17.57 10.58 21.83
CA GLN A 88 18.49 10.43 20.72
C GLN A 88 18.21 9.12 20.00
N TYR A 89 18.05 9.19 18.68
CA TYR A 89 17.78 8.01 17.85
C TYR A 89 18.91 7.80 16.84
N ASP A 90 19.24 6.54 16.59
CA ASP A 90 20.14 6.14 15.50
C ASP A 90 19.45 6.38 14.15
N GLU A 91 18.14 6.13 14.12
CA GLU A 91 17.32 6.20 12.92
C GLU A 91 15.89 6.65 13.25
N VAL A 92 15.30 7.38 12.30
CA VAL A 92 13.90 7.79 12.36
C VAL A 92 13.21 7.28 11.11
N ILE A 93 12.15 6.49 11.28
CA ILE A 93 11.28 6.06 10.18
C ILE A 93 9.96 6.82 10.33
N LEU A 94 9.60 7.56 9.29
CA LEU A 94 8.48 8.50 9.29
C LEU A 94 7.44 8.16 8.23
N PHE A 95 6.22 7.89 8.69
CA PHE A 95 5.07 7.65 7.83
C PHE A 95 4.35 8.95 7.51
N LEU A 96 4.42 9.38 6.25
CA LEU A 96 3.81 10.63 5.82
C LEU A 96 2.58 10.38 4.95
N GLY A 97 1.40 10.69 5.50
CA GLY A 97 0.15 10.68 4.73
C GLY A 97 0.01 11.91 3.83
N SER A 98 -1.02 11.90 2.97
CA SER A 98 -1.30 13.05 2.10
C SER A 98 -1.79 14.25 2.94
N PRO A 99 -1.22 15.46 2.77
CA PRO A 99 -1.74 16.66 3.44
C PRO A 99 -3.16 17.02 3.02
N THR A 100 -3.68 16.40 1.96
CA THR A 100 -5.03 16.61 1.43
C THR A 100 -6.04 15.57 1.92
N GLN A 101 -5.65 14.72 2.87
CA GLN A 101 -6.50 13.64 3.37
C GLN A 101 -6.71 13.71 4.88
N ARG A 102 -7.97 13.57 5.30
CA ARG A 102 -8.36 13.65 6.72
C ARG A 102 -7.73 12.57 7.61
N VAL A 103 -7.26 11.47 7.03
CA VAL A 103 -6.57 10.41 7.77
C VAL A 103 -5.13 10.77 8.12
N SER A 104 -4.53 11.76 7.44
CA SER A 104 -3.17 12.24 7.67
C SER A 104 -3.08 13.28 8.80
N SER A 105 -3.61 12.96 9.98
CA SER A 105 -3.85 13.93 11.06
C SER A 105 -2.61 14.52 11.76
N LYS A 106 -1.41 14.18 11.28
CA LYS A 106 -0.11 14.46 11.93
C LYS A 106 0.94 14.92 10.93
N PHE A 107 0.47 15.61 9.89
CA PHE A 107 1.32 16.10 8.80
C PHE A 107 2.32 17.16 9.29
N TYR A 108 1.90 18.11 10.15
CA TYR A 108 2.82 19.12 10.68
C TYR A 108 3.88 18.53 11.60
N GLU A 109 3.49 17.63 12.49
CA GLU A 109 4.42 16.86 13.34
C GLU A 109 5.43 16.08 12.49
N GLY A 110 4.98 15.51 11.36
CA GLY A 110 5.86 14.87 10.39
C GLY A 110 6.88 15.85 9.78
N LEU A 111 6.43 16.99 9.26
CA LEU A 111 7.33 18.01 8.70
C LEU A 111 8.32 18.54 9.74
N TRP A 112 7.86 18.76 10.97
CA TRP A 112 8.71 19.13 12.09
C TRP A 112 9.79 18.08 12.32
N THR A 113 9.41 16.80 12.44
CA THR A 113 10.38 15.71 12.64
C THR A 113 11.42 15.67 11.52
N ILE A 114 11.01 15.82 10.26
CA ILE A 114 11.94 15.86 9.11
C ILE A 114 12.89 17.05 9.21
N SER A 115 12.41 18.21 9.69
CA SER A 115 13.25 19.40 9.86
C SER A 115 14.37 19.20 10.88
N GLN A 116 14.13 18.37 11.91
CA GLN A 116 15.06 18.05 12.98
C GLN A 116 15.96 16.86 12.60
N PHE A 117 15.43 15.89 11.86
CA PHE A 117 16.12 14.68 11.40
C PHE A 117 16.03 14.56 9.86
N PRO A 118 16.80 15.37 9.10
CA PRO A 118 16.65 15.47 7.65
C PRO A 118 17.03 14.20 6.88
N ASN A 119 17.79 13.29 7.50
CA ASN A 119 18.21 12.03 6.89
C ASN A 119 17.30 10.84 7.27
N CYS A 120 16.10 11.12 7.78
CA CYS A 120 15.13 10.09 8.16
C CYS A 120 14.76 9.19 6.97
N ILE A 121 14.27 8.00 7.27
CA ILE A 121 13.65 7.10 6.30
C ILE A 121 12.19 7.50 6.17
N LEU A 122 11.74 7.79 4.95
CA LEU A 122 10.34 8.09 4.66
C LEU A 122 9.60 6.80 4.32
N ALA A 123 8.35 6.69 4.74
CA ALA A 123 7.44 5.62 4.37
C ALA A 123 6.13 6.23 3.85
N PHE A 124 5.64 5.69 2.73
CA PHE A 124 4.43 6.18 2.06
C PHE A 124 3.49 5.03 1.71
N ASP A 125 2.20 5.34 1.65
CA ASP A 125 1.18 4.41 1.14
C ASP A 125 1.19 4.45 -0.40
N ASP A 126 1.43 3.30 -1.03
CA ASP A 126 1.74 3.20 -2.45
C ASP A 126 0.59 3.59 -3.38
N TRP A 127 -0.63 3.12 -3.11
CA TRP A 127 -1.80 3.43 -3.93
C TRP A 127 -2.20 4.91 -3.91
N GLN A 128 -1.61 5.71 -3.00
CA GLN A 128 -1.86 7.13 -2.89
C GLN A 128 -0.67 8.01 -3.27
N ILE A 129 0.46 7.43 -3.67
CA ILE A 129 1.72 8.16 -3.76
C ILE A 129 1.61 9.40 -4.66
N LYS A 130 0.95 9.29 -5.82
CA LYS A 130 0.74 10.40 -6.75
C LYS A 130 0.00 11.56 -6.09
N LYS A 131 -1.06 11.23 -5.34
CA LYS A 131 -1.88 12.23 -4.64
C LYS A 131 -1.15 12.81 -3.43
N GLN A 132 -0.37 11.99 -2.72
CA GLN A 132 0.47 12.44 -1.61
C GLN A 132 1.49 13.46 -2.10
N TRP A 133 2.23 13.11 -3.16
CA TRP A 133 3.30 13.93 -3.71
C TRP A 133 2.80 15.22 -4.32
N ARG A 134 1.77 15.18 -5.19
CA ARG A 134 1.14 16.41 -5.73
C ARG A 134 0.63 17.33 -4.62
N GLY A 135 0.13 16.76 -3.52
CA GLY A 135 -0.27 17.50 -2.33
C GLY A 135 0.91 18.27 -1.74
N ILE A 136 2.03 17.59 -1.50
CA ILE A 136 3.27 18.17 -0.95
C ILE A 136 3.83 19.27 -1.88
N GLU A 137 3.91 19.02 -3.19
CA GLU A 137 4.38 19.99 -4.18
C GLU A 137 3.51 21.25 -4.20
N SER A 138 2.18 21.08 -4.16
CA SER A 138 1.22 22.19 -4.11
C SER A 138 1.40 23.07 -2.86
N LEU A 139 1.68 22.47 -1.70
CA LEU A 139 1.97 23.21 -0.47
C LEU A 139 3.29 23.98 -0.55
N ALA A 140 4.34 23.36 -1.09
CA ALA A 140 5.64 24.00 -1.21
C ALA A 140 5.63 25.17 -2.21
N ALA A 141 4.90 25.02 -3.32
CA ALA A 141 4.72 26.09 -4.30
C ALA A 141 4.02 27.31 -3.68
N SER A 142 2.95 27.12 -2.90
CA SER A 142 2.29 28.24 -2.21
C SER A 142 3.13 28.85 -1.09
N ALA A 143 3.89 28.01 -0.37
CA ALA A 143 4.80 28.45 0.68
C ALA A 143 5.93 29.35 0.14
N SER A 144 6.37 29.11 -1.09
CA SER A 144 7.39 29.89 -1.78
C SER A 144 6.82 31.19 -2.38
N ALA A 145 5.60 31.13 -2.94
CA ALA A 145 4.93 32.29 -3.53
C ALA A 145 4.50 33.34 -2.49
N SER A 146 4.14 32.90 -1.28
CA SER A 146 3.80 33.82 -0.17
C SER A 146 5.03 34.55 0.40
N ALA A 147 6.22 33.98 0.29
CA ALA A 147 7.46 34.58 0.78
C ALA A 147 8.04 35.67 -0.14
N SER A 148 7.69 35.68 -1.43
CA SER A 148 8.25 36.60 -2.42
C SER A 148 7.52 37.95 -2.52
N GLY A 149 6.50 38.21 -1.69
CA GLY A 149 5.93 39.54 -1.49
C GLY A 149 5.29 40.20 -2.73
N ASN A 150 5.14 39.49 -3.85
CA ASN A 150 4.70 40.09 -5.11
C ASN A 150 3.18 40.26 -5.14
N LYS A 151 2.69 41.23 -4.35
CA LYS A 151 1.32 41.75 -4.40
C LYS A 151 1.20 42.75 -5.56
N GLN A 152 1.19 42.29 -6.80
CA GLN A 152 0.65 43.12 -7.88
C GLN A 152 -0.16 42.31 -8.90
N ASN A 153 -1.36 42.87 -9.12
CA ASN A 153 -2.26 42.75 -10.26
C ASN A 153 -3.25 41.58 -10.26
N GLY A 154 -4.41 41.86 -9.64
CA GLY A 154 -5.64 42.05 -10.42
C GLY A 154 -6.19 40.82 -11.13
N GLY A 155 -6.52 39.77 -10.37
CA GLY A 155 -7.16 38.58 -10.93
C GLY A 155 -7.55 37.53 -9.89
N GLY A 156 -8.35 37.91 -8.89
CA GLY A 156 -9.23 37.02 -8.12
C GLY A 156 -8.64 35.70 -7.61
N GLY A 157 -7.84 35.77 -6.55
CA GLY A 157 -7.49 34.64 -5.71
C GLY A 157 -6.13 34.86 -5.07
N ASP A 158 -6.10 35.47 -3.88
CA ASP A 158 -4.91 35.44 -3.02
C ASP A 158 -4.43 33.98 -2.95
N LEU A 159 -3.22 33.70 -3.43
CA LEU A 159 -2.60 32.40 -3.16
C LEU A 159 -2.22 32.39 -1.68
N GLU A 160 -3.22 32.15 -0.83
CA GLU A 160 -3.06 31.84 0.57
C GLU A 160 -2.00 30.73 0.68
N ASP A 161 -1.06 30.87 1.61
CA ASP A 161 -0.08 29.83 1.88
C ASP A 161 -0.83 28.56 2.27
N LYS A 162 -0.99 27.64 1.31
CA LYS A 162 -1.81 26.44 1.48
C LYS A 162 -1.26 25.55 2.58
N LEU A 163 0.02 25.69 2.96
CA LEU A 163 0.59 25.01 4.12
C LEU A 163 -0.17 25.36 5.40
N PHE A 164 -0.68 26.59 5.51
CA PHE A 164 -1.49 27.07 6.62
C PHE A 164 -2.97 27.24 6.23
N GLY A 165 -3.37 26.71 5.07
CA GLY A 165 -4.75 26.80 4.62
C GLY A 165 -5.68 26.05 5.56
N ARG A 166 -6.91 26.58 5.72
CA ARG A 166 -7.94 26.07 6.62
C ARG A 166 -8.15 24.55 6.55
N PHE A 167 -8.08 23.97 5.35
CA PHE A 167 -8.24 22.52 5.19
C PHE A 167 -7.11 21.73 5.88
N VAL A 168 -5.85 22.12 5.70
CA VAL A 168 -4.70 21.42 6.28
C VAL A 168 -4.66 21.62 7.80
N LEU A 169 -4.89 22.84 8.28
CA LEU A 169 -4.94 23.17 9.70
C LEU A 169 -6.10 22.47 10.42
N GLU A 170 -7.34 22.80 10.05
CA GLU A 170 -8.52 22.42 10.84
C GLU A 170 -9.05 21.03 10.48
N ARG A 171 -9.10 20.70 9.18
CA ARG A 171 -9.78 19.48 8.70
C ARG A 171 -8.89 18.24 8.70
N VAL A 172 -7.58 18.44 8.53
CA VAL A 172 -6.60 17.35 8.53
C VAL A 172 -5.95 17.23 9.90
N ASN A 173 -5.28 18.27 10.39
CA ASN A 173 -4.45 18.19 11.60
C ASN A 173 -5.16 18.60 12.89
N LYS A 174 -6.35 19.20 12.81
CA LYS A 174 -7.10 19.75 13.95
C LYS A 174 -6.25 20.72 14.80
N LYS A 175 -5.49 21.59 14.14
CA LYS A 175 -4.65 22.63 14.76
C LYS A 175 -5.14 24.03 14.38
N THR A 176 -4.77 25.01 15.20
CA THR A 176 -4.97 26.44 14.89
C THR A 176 -3.71 27.04 14.26
N ILE A 177 -3.85 28.22 13.65
CA ILE A 177 -2.70 28.92 13.07
C ILE A 177 -1.67 29.28 14.13
N GLU A 178 -2.09 29.71 15.32
CA GLU A 178 -1.23 30.11 16.44
C GLU A 178 -0.36 28.95 16.93
N GLN A 179 -0.85 27.72 16.84
CA GLN A 179 -0.12 26.52 17.25
C GLN A 179 1.00 26.13 16.27
N VAL A 180 0.89 26.51 15.00
CA VAL A 180 1.74 26.00 13.91
C VAL A 180 2.64 27.08 13.34
N LYS A 181 2.15 28.33 13.26
CA LYS A 181 2.86 29.47 12.68
C LYS A 181 4.24 29.75 13.31
N PRO A 182 4.46 29.58 14.64
CA PRO A 182 5.78 29.74 15.23
C PRO A 182 6.86 28.84 14.63
N TYR A 183 6.47 27.71 14.04
CA TYR A 183 7.36 26.69 13.47
C TYR A 183 7.44 26.76 11.93
N GLU A 184 6.97 27.85 11.32
CA GLU A 184 6.86 27.98 9.86
C GLU A 184 8.18 27.67 9.14
N LYS A 185 9.30 28.17 9.67
CA LYS A 185 10.62 28.00 9.06
C LYS A 185 11.01 26.52 9.02
N GLU A 186 10.80 25.81 10.11
CA GLU A 186 11.10 24.39 10.27
C GLU A 186 10.17 23.53 9.40
N LEU A 187 8.88 23.86 9.33
CA LEU A 187 7.93 23.16 8.49
C LEU A 187 8.27 23.31 6.99
N LYS A 188 8.65 24.53 6.56
CA LYS A 188 9.14 24.77 5.19
C LYS A 188 10.45 24.04 4.90
N LYS A 189 11.37 23.98 5.87
CA LYS A 189 12.58 23.14 5.78
C LYS A 189 12.24 21.65 5.61
N GLY A 190 11.25 21.14 6.34
CA GLY A 190 10.77 19.77 6.20
C GLY A 190 10.25 19.47 4.79
N LEU A 191 9.48 20.38 4.19
CA LEU A 191 9.03 20.25 2.80
C LEU A 191 10.19 20.23 1.81
N ASP A 192 11.16 21.14 1.97
CA ASP A 192 12.35 21.20 1.12
C ASP A 192 13.17 19.90 1.16
N VAL A 193 13.34 19.31 2.35
CA VAL A 193 14.02 18.00 2.51
C VAL A 193 13.31 16.91 1.69
N ILE A 194 11.98 16.80 1.80
CA ILE A 194 11.20 15.81 1.05
C ILE A 194 11.38 16.02 -0.46
N LEU A 195 11.24 17.27 -0.93
CA LEU A 195 11.26 17.61 -2.36
C LEU A 195 12.64 17.45 -3.02
N LYS A 196 13.72 17.43 -2.22
CA LYS A 196 15.07 17.09 -2.70
C LYS A 196 15.22 15.61 -3.07
N LYS A 197 14.30 14.73 -2.63
CA LYS A 197 14.25 13.30 -2.97
C LYS A 197 15.56 12.54 -2.67
N ARG A 198 16.21 12.89 -1.54
CA ARG A 198 17.48 12.28 -1.10
C ARG A 198 17.29 11.23 -0.02
N ASN A 199 16.20 11.31 0.73
CA ASN A 199 15.88 10.37 1.81
C ASN A 199 15.77 8.93 1.28
N ARG A 200 16.07 7.98 2.15
CA ARG A 200 15.71 6.58 1.93
C ARG A 200 14.19 6.46 2.04
N VAL A 201 13.58 5.69 1.16
CA VAL A 201 12.13 5.48 1.11
C VAL A 201 11.82 4.00 1.23
N ILE A 202 10.99 3.64 2.20
CA ILE A 202 10.40 2.30 2.30
C ILE A 202 9.07 2.30 1.56
N VAL A 203 8.93 1.32 0.68
CA VAL A 203 7.70 1.04 -0.07
C VAL A 203 7.35 -0.43 0.12
N PRO A 204 6.10 -0.76 0.38
CA PRO A 204 5.69 -2.15 0.51
C PRO A 204 5.46 -2.74 -0.88
N GLY A 205 5.78 -4.02 -1.05
CA GLY A 205 5.40 -4.72 -2.26
C GLY A 205 5.88 -6.15 -2.27
N PHE A 206 5.26 -6.95 -3.15
CA PHE A 206 5.75 -8.28 -3.45
C PHE A 206 7.07 -8.19 -4.20
N ALA A 207 8.00 -9.09 -3.87
CA ALA A 207 9.29 -9.14 -4.54
C ALA A 207 9.12 -9.63 -5.98
N VAL A 208 9.39 -8.77 -6.96
CA VAL A 208 9.24 -9.11 -8.39
C VAL A 208 10.52 -9.69 -9.02
N ARG A 209 11.58 -9.89 -8.24
CA ARG A 209 12.88 -10.36 -8.76
C ARG A 209 12.81 -11.72 -9.46
N HIS A 210 11.90 -12.59 -9.03
CA HIS A 210 11.66 -13.89 -9.64
C HIS A 210 11.18 -13.80 -11.10
N LEU A 211 10.64 -12.66 -11.52
CA LEU A 211 10.25 -12.40 -12.92
C LEU A 211 11.45 -12.15 -13.84
N PHE A 212 12.63 -11.89 -13.27
CA PHE A 212 13.84 -11.49 -13.98
C PHE A 212 14.92 -12.58 -14.01
N SER A 213 14.78 -13.62 -13.19
CA SER A 213 15.75 -14.71 -13.17
C SER A 213 15.59 -15.60 -14.42
N ARG A 214 16.64 -15.68 -15.25
CA ARG A 214 16.70 -16.46 -16.50
C ARG A 214 16.48 -17.96 -16.37
N SER A 215 16.37 -18.52 -15.16
CA SER A 215 16.31 -19.97 -14.92
C SER A 215 14.93 -20.60 -15.10
N SER A 216 13.85 -19.83 -15.30
CA SER A 216 12.48 -20.36 -15.28
C SER A 216 11.67 -20.21 -16.58
N ALA A 217 12.19 -19.57 -17.63
CA ALA A 217 11.44 -19.37 -18.87
C ALA A 217 11.78 -20.43 -19.93
N SER A 218 11.11 -21.59 -19.87
CA SER A 218 10.84 -22.33 -21.12
C SER A 218 9.88 -21.48 -21.97
N SER A 219 10.32 -21.11 -23.15
CA SER A 219 9.86 -19.96 -23.95
C SER A 219 8.49 -20.09 -24.63
N SER A 220 7.43 -20.60 -23.99
CA SER A 220 6.13 -20.76 -24.67
C SER A 220 4.94 -20.07 -24.00
N SER A 221 4.85 -20.03 -22.67
CA SER A 221 3.73 -19.38 -21.96
C SER A 221 3.95 -17.88 -21.75
N VAL A 222 5.21 -17.45 -21.55
CA VAL A 222 5.56 -16.05 -21.26
C VAL A 222 5.34 -15.13 -22.46
N ASP A 223 5.70 -15.61 -23.65
CA ASP A 223 5.60 -14.84 -24.90
C ASP A 223 4.13 -14.55 -25.28
N VAL A 224 3.19 -15.41 -24.86
CA VAL A 224 1.75 -15.27 -25.10
C VAL A 224 1.13 -14.16 -24.24
N VAL A 225 1.58 -14.00 -23.00
CA VAL A 225 1.01 -13.00 -22.06
C VAL A 225 1.54 -11.59 -22.35
N LEU A 226 2.80 -11.47 -22.79
CA LEU A 226 3.45 -10.17 -23.01
C LEU A 226 3.67 -9.77 -24.47
N GLY A 227 3.25 -10.58 -25.43
CA GLY A 227 3.33 -10.24 -26.85
C GLY A 227 4.73 -10.33 -27.45
N GLY A 228 5.56 -11.27 -26.97
CA GLY A 228 6.88 -11.57 -27.52
C GLY A 228 8.03 -11.56 -26.50
N LYS A 229 9.25 -11.82 -27.00
CA LYS A 229 10.48 -11.80 -26.19
C LYS A 229 10.79 -10.39 -25.73
N ARG A 230 10.82 -10.17 -24.43
CA ARG A 230 11.16 -8.88 -23.81
C ARG A 230 12.47 -8.97 -23.05
N SER A 231 13.19 -7.86 -22.98
CA SER A 231 14.42 -7.79 -22.21
C SER A 231 14.13 -7.75 -20.70
N GLU A 232 15.10 -8.16 -19.89
CA GLU A 232 15.01 -8.03 -18.42
C GLU A 232 14.77 -6.57 -18.00
N GLU A 233 15.36 -5.63 -18.75
CA GLU A 233 15.23 -4.21 -18.52
C GLU A 233 13.80 -3.73 -18.80
N GLU A 234 13.19 -4.17 -19.90
CA GLU A 234 11.78 -3.90 -20.21
C GLU A 234 10.83 -4.47 -19.16
N LEU A 235 11.10 -5.68 -18.64
CA LEU A 235 10.30 -6.26 -17.57
C LEU A 235 10.49 -5.50 -16.25
N ARG A 236 11.70 -5.07 -15.95
CA ARG A 236 11.97 -4.22 -14.78
C ARG A 236 11.23 -2.90 -14.85
N GLU A 237 11.05 -2.33 -16.03
CA GLU A 237 10.24 -1.11 -16.22
C GLU A 237 8.72 -1.38 -16.22
N GLU A 238 8.26 -2.63 -16.07
CA GLU A 238 6.83 -2.96 -16.01
C GLU A 238 6.33 -3.53 -14.68
N PHE A 239 7.24 -3.95 -13.80
CA PHE A 239 6.92 -4.56 -12.51
C PHE A 239 7.68 -3.93 -11.36
N GLY A 240 7.03 -3.75 -10.21
CA GLY A 240 7.68 -3.39 -8.96
C GLY A 240 7.38 -1.98 -8.47
N ALA A 241 7.66 -1.76 -7.18
CA ALA A 241 7.29 -0.52 -6.51
C ALA A 241 8.14 0.70 -6.92
N HIS A 242 9.23 0.50 -7.68
CA HIS A 242 9.99 1.62 -8.23
C HIS A 242 9.23 2.36 -9.34
N LEU A 243 8.22 1.76 -9.98
CA LEU A 243 7.39 2.43 -10.99
C LEU A 243 6.55 3.56 -10.40
N LEU A 244 6.09 3.36 -9.16
CA LEU A 244 5.33 4.33 -8.39
C LEU A 244 6.12 5.60 -8.03
N PHE A 245 7.43 5.45 -7.81
CA PHE A 245 8.26 6.51 -7.28
C PHE A 245 9.24 7.05 -8.33
N GLY A 246 9.78 6.20 -9.19
CA GLY A 246 10.71 6.57 -10.25
C GLY A 246 10.02 7.32 -11.37
N GLU A 247 9.03 6.71 -12.04
CA GLU A 247 8.41 7.30 -13.23
C GLU A 247 7.43 8.44 -12.87
N GLU A 248 6.61 8.22 -11.85
CA GLU A 248 5.49 9.12 -11.52
C GLU A 248 5.91 10.28 -10.62
N VAL A 249 6.94 10.07 -9.79
CA VAL A 249 7.42 11.05 -8.81
C VAL A 249 8.85 11.50 -9.12
N GLY A 250 9.62 10.82 -9.97
CA GLY A 250 11.02 11.19 -10.23
C GLY A 250 11.95 10.98 -9.03
N TYR A 251 11.64 10.00 -8.17
CA TYR A 251 12.46 9.64 -7.02
C TYR A 251 13.61 8.71 -7.45
N PRO A 252 14.85 8.91 -6.98
CA PRO A 252 15.97 8.07 -7.37
C PRO A 252 15.76 6.59 -7.00
N ARG A 253 15.95 5.69 -7.97
CA ARG A 253 15.74 4.24 -7.79
C ARG A 253 16.56 3.64 -6.65
N ASN A 254 17.80 4.09 -6.49
CA ASN A 254 18.71 3.63 -5.42
C ASN A 254 18.33 4.14 -4.02
N ARG A 255 17.29 4.97 -3.90
CA ARG A 255 16.74 5.43 -2.63
C ARG A 255 15.42 4.75 -2.27
N ILE A 256 14.88 3.90 -3.14
CA ILE A 256 13.61 3.19 -2.93
C ILE A 256 13.90 1.75 -2.52
N PHE A 257 13.38 1.36 -1.35
CA PHE A 257 13.55 0.04 -0.76
C PHE A 257 12.19 -0.63 -0.68
N VAL A 258 12.03 -1.71 -1.43
CA VAL A 258 10.84 -2.54 -1.35
C VAL A 258 10.99 -3.46 -0.15
N VAL A 259 10.04 -3.39 0.78
CA VAL A 259 9.94 -4.30 1.91
C VAL A 259 8.70 -5.14 1.71
N ASN A 260 8.85 -6.46 1.76
CA ASN A 260 7.73 -7.36 1.68
C ASN A 260 6.79 -7.08 2.88
N PRO A 261 5.54 -6.65 2.62
CA PRO A 261 4.58 -6.40 3.70
C PRO A 261 4.10 -7.71 4.33
N ASN A 262 4.48 -8.86 3.76
CA ASN A 262 4.14 -10.18 4.27
C ASN A 262 5.32 -10.91 4.90
N PRO A 263 5.52 -10.70 6.20
CA PRO A 263 6.30 -11.59 7.06
C PRO A 263 5.40 -12.30 8.08
N TYR A 264 4.23 -12.85 7.72
CA TYR A 264 3.43 -13.55 8.75
C TYR A 264 3.73 -15.03 8.86
N HIS A 265 3.86 -15.43 10.13
CA HIS A 265 4.22 -16.70 10.74
C HIS A 265 3.97 -17.95 9.90
N LEU A 266 4.97 -18.84 9.83
CA LEU A 266 4.78 -20.23 9.36
C LEU A 266 3.61 -20.94 10.07
N ASN A 267 3.27 -20.48 11.29
CA ASN A 267 2.20 -21.08 12.09
C ASN A 267 0.80 -20.52 11.84
N ARG A 268 0.60 -19.66 10.85
CA ARG A 268 -0.73 -19.10 10.55
C ARG A 268 -1.66 -20.13 9.95
N THR A 269 -2.95 -19.96 10.20
CA THR A 269 -4.04 -20.70 9.54
C THR A 269 -5.16 -19.74 9.15
N TRP A 270 -6.19 -20.21 8.45
CA TRP A 270 -7.36 -19.38 8.15
C TRP A 270 -8.22 -19.08 9.39
N GLU A 271 -8.08 -19.86 10.46
CA GLU A 271 -8.81 -19.70 11.74
C GLU A 271 -8.05 -18.86 12.76
N ASP A 272 -6.72 -19.01 12.77
CA ASP A 272 -5.79 -18.19 13.54
C ASP A 272 -4.79 -17.52 12.59
N PRO A 273 -5.23 -16.52 11.81
CA PRO A 273 -4.33 -15.89 10.85
C PRO A 273 -3.36 -14.90 11.54
N GLY A 274 -3.49 -14.71 12.87
CA GLY A 274 -2.78 -13.73 13.68
C GLY A 274 -1.77 -14.38 14.62
N HIS A 275 -1.48 -15.66 14.43
CA HIS A 275 -0.64 -16.49 15.29
C HIS A 275 0.58 -15.73 15.84
N GLU A 276 0.61 -15.52 17.15
CA GLU A 276 1.75 -15.01 17.91
C GLU A 276 2.52 -16.18 18.52
N GLY A 277 3.85 -16.23 18.36
CA GLY A 277 4.69 -17.27 18.97
C GLY A 277 6.07 -17.41 18.33
N GLU A 278 6.78 -18.47 18.67
CA GLU A 278 7.98 -18.89 17.92
C GLU A 278 7.58 -19.66 16.66
N GLU A 279 8.23 -19.34 15.54
CA GLU A 279 8.03 -20.06 14.29
C GLU A 279 8.55 -21.49 14.42
N SER A 280 7.70 -22.46 14.11
CA SER A 280 8.13 -23.85 13.98
C SER A 280 8.24 -24.20 12.49
N LEU A 281 9.43 -24.59 12.06
CA LEU A 281 9.65 -25.16 10.71
C LEU A 281 8.84 -26.44 10.48
N GLU A 282 8.48 -27.13 11.57
CA GLU A 282 7.66 -28.32 11.51
C GLU A 282 6.19 -28.00 11.35
N TRP A 283 5.71 -26.81 11.76
CA TRP A 283 4.28 -26.49 11.81
C TRP A 283 3.54 -26.76 10.51
N ARG A 284 4.00 -26.22 9.37
CA ARG A 284 3.35 -26.47 8.07
C ARG A 284 3.45 -27.93 7.63
N ARG A 285 4.52 -28.63 8.00
CA ARG A 285 4.69 -30.05 7.70
C ARG A 285 3.81 -30.91 8.61
N SER A 286 3.51 -30.42 9.81
CA SER A 286 2.71 -31.06 10.84
C SER A 286 1.28 -30.51 10.91
N CYS A 287 0.82 -29.67 9.96
CA CYS A 287 -0.58 -29.23 9.82
C CYS A 287 -1.52 -30.38 9.39
N ALA A 288 -1.31 -31.55 9.98
CA ALA A 288 -2.38 -32.24 10.66
C ALA A 288 -2.51 -31.66 12.10
N ARG A 289 -3.48 -30.76 12.31
CA ARG A 289 -4.30 -30.71 13.54
C ARG A 289 -3.83 -30.01 14.83
N TYR A 290 -3.08 -28.92 14.86
CA TYR A 290 -2.94 -28.20 16.15
C TYR A 290 -2.90 -26.68 16.00
N SER A 291 -3.60 -25.96 16.88
CA SER A 291 -3.56 -24.52 17.15
C SER A 291 -3.17 -24.28 18.62
N ARG A 292 -2.95 -23.02 19.00
CA ARG A 292 -2.36 -22.50 20.27
C ARG A 292 -2.93 -23.08 21.59
N GLU A 293 -4.09 -23.73 21.57
CA GLU A 293 -4.74 -24.36 22.72
C GLU A 293 -4.75 -25.91 22.68
N GLY A 294 -3.99 -26.51 21.77
CA GLY A 294 -4.12 -27.95 21.51
C GLY A 294 -5.40 -28.31 20.73
N LYS A 295 -6.07 -27.32 20.14
CA LYS A 295 -7.26 -27.53 19.29
C LYS A 295 -6.82 -27.92 17.88
N GLU A 296 -7.39 -29.01 17.37
CA GLU A 296 -7.32 -29.41 15.97
C GLU A 296 -7.77 -28.25 15.08
N VAL A 297 -6.92 -27.82 14.14
CA VAL A 297 -7.32 -26.84 13.11
C VAL A 297 -8.53 -27.44 12.41
N GLU A 298 -9.66 -26.73 12.40
CA GLU A 298 -10.87 -27.26 11.78
C GLU A 298 -10.62 -27.49 10.29
N GLU A 299 -11.21 -28.56 9.77
CA GLU A 299 -11.24 -28.80 8.34
C GLU A 299 -11.86 -27.58 7.65
N ARG A 300 -11.28 -27.14 6.53
CA ARG A 300 -11.82 -26.00 5.76
C ARG A 300 -13.31 -26.28 5.49
N PRO A 301 -14.19 -25.28 5.66
CA PRO A 301 -15.61 -25.48 5.40
C PRO A 301 -15.82 -25.87 3.93
N LYS A 302 -16.88 -26.66 3.67
CA LYS A 302 -17.25 -26.98 2.30
C LYS A 302 -17.48 -25.70 1.50
N LYS A 303 -16.73 -25.56 0.41
CA LYS A 303 -16.79 -24.40 -0.47
C LYS A 303 -18.16 -24.25 -1.12
N ARG A 304 -18.63 -23.02 -1.20
CA ARG A 304 -19.84 -22.59 -1.89
C ARG A 304 -19.45 -22.03 -3.26
N ARG A 305 -20.25 -22.38 -4.27
CA ARG A 305 -20.19 -21.84 -5.64
C ARG A 305 -20.62 -20.38 -5.67
N ARG A 306 -19.78 -19.50 -5.15
CA ARG A 306 -19.98 -18.06 -4.99
C ARG A 306 -18.70 -17.30 -5.29
N LEU A 307 -18.87 -16.05 -5.70
CA LEU A 307 -17.81 -15.08 -5.92
C LEU A 307 -17.93 -13.97 -4.88
N ASN A 308 -16.80 -13.44 -4.43
CA ASN A 308 -16.79 -12.25 -3.60
C ASN A 308 -15.86 -11.17 -4.18
N PHE A 309 -16.16 -9.92 -3.87
CA PHE A 309 -15.34 -8.75 -4.20
C PHE A 309 -15.17 -7.91 -2.94
N ALA A 310 -13.97 -7.93 -2.37
CA ALA A 310 -13.68 -7.30 -1.08
C ALA A 310 -13.01 -5.93 -1.23
N SER A 311 -13.65 -4.99 -1.94
CA SER A 311 -13.08 -3.67 -2.23
C SER A 311 -14.15 -2.61 -2.48
N LEU A 312 -13.75 -1.33 -2.46
CA LEU A 312 -14.63 -0.22 -2.83
C LEU A 312 -15.07 -0.32 -4.30
N ALA A 313 -16.38 -0.31 -4.54
CA ALA A 313 -16.99 -0.44 -5.85
C ALA A 313 -17.19 0.92 -6.56
N HIS A 314 -16.10 1.52 -7.06
CA HIS A 314 -16.13 2.74 -7.88
C HIS A 314 -16.21 2.44 -9.39
N SER A 315 -16.45 3.45 -10.23
CA SER A 315 -16.71 3.29 -11.68
C SER A 315 -15.72 2.37 -12.42
N MET A 316 -14.42 2.48 -12.14
CA MET A 316 -13.39 1.63 -12.74
C MET A 316 -13.52 0.17 -12.32
N THR A 317 -13.78 -0.11 -11.05
CA THR A 317 -13.96 -1.48 -10.57
C THR A 317 -15.26 -2.09 -11.09
N ARG A 318 -16.34 -1.29 -11.23
CA ARG A 318 -17.57 -1.75 -11.89
C ARG A 318 -17.34 -2.15 -13.35
N ASN A 319 -16.62 -1.33 -14.11
CA ASN A 319 -16.30 -1.64 -15.51
C ASN A 319 -15.44 -2.90 -15.63
N TRP A 320 -14.51 -3.10 -14.69
CA TRP A 320 -13.72 -4.32 -14.64
C TRP A 320 -14.57 -5.55 -14.27
N LEU A 321 -15.47 -5.45 -13.28
CA LEU A 321 -16.40 -6.53 -12.91
C LEU A 321 -17.31 -6.93 -14.08
N LYS A 322 -17.81 -5.96 -14.86
CA LYS A 322 -18.59 -6.25 -16.08
C LYS A 322 -17.80 -7.08 -17.11
N LYS A 323 -16.47 -6.86 -17.23
CA LYS A 323 -15.61 -7.66 -18.12
C LYS A 323 -15.44 -9.10 -17.63
N GLN A 324 -15.58 -9.35 -16.33
CA GLN A 324 -15.51 -10.69 -15.76
C GLN A 324 -16.72 -11.56 -16.15
N CYS A 325 -17.82 -10.96 -16.62
CA CYS A 325 -19.01 -11.66 -17.11
C CYS A 325 -18.87 -12.24 -18.53
N GLY A 326 -17.71 -12.12 -19.18
CA GLY A 326 -17.47 -12.66 -20.52
C GLY A 326 -18.14 -11.89 -21.65
N VAL A 327 -18.47 -10.60 -21.46
CA VAL A 327 -19.08 -9.77 -22.53
C VAL A 327 -18.10 -9.68 -23.72
N PRO A 328 -18.53 -10.02 -24.95
CA PRO A 328 -17.65 -10.01 -26.12
C PRO A 328 -16.97 -8.65 -26.32
N LYS A 329 -15.66 -8.64 -26.55
CA LYS A 329 -14.93 -7.44 -26.99
C LYS A 329 -15.61 -6.93 -28.27
N ARG A 330 -16.35 -5.82 -28.18
CA ARG A 330 -16.93 -5.15 -29.34
C ARG A 330 -15.76 -4.81 -30.29
N LYS A 331 -15.74 -5.39 -31.49
CA LYS A 331 -14.77 -5.01 -32.53
C LYS A 331 -14.89 -3.50 -32.71
N ILE A 332 -13.87 -2.76 -32.30
CA ILE A 332 -13.78 -1.33 -32.59
C ILE A 332 -13.66 -1.24 -34.11
N LYS A 333 -14.74 -0.84 -34.80
CA LYS A 333 -14.62 -0.47 -36.21
C LYS A 333 -13.61 0.67 -36.29
N PRO A 334 -12.60 0.60 -37.17
CA PRO A 334 -11.68 1.70 -37.36
C PRO A 334 -12.47 2.95 -37.73
N LYS A 335 -12.12 4.07 -37.08
CA LYS A 335 -12.73 5.38 -37.30
C LYS A 335 -12.52 5.75 -38.76
N ALA A 336 -13.55 5.62 -39.59
CA ALA A 336 -13.54 6.10 -40.96
C ALA A 336 -13.43 7.63 -40.94
N ALA A 337 -12.55 8.16 -41.80
CA ALA A 337 -12.31 9.57 -41.97
C ALA A 337 -13.59 10.32 -42.36
N THR A 338 -13.73 11.52 -41.80
CA THR A 338 -14.74 12.53 -42.11
C THR A 338 -14.84 12.83 -43.60
N VAL A 339 -16.02 12.61 -44.18
CA VAL A 339 -16.49 13.26 -45.42
C VAL A 339 -17.93 13.73 -45.18
N ALA A 340 -18.22 14.94 -45.62
CA ALA A 340 -19.41 15.72 -45.31
C ALA A 340 -20.63 15.41 -46.21
N ASN A 341 -21.80 15.81 -45.67
CA ASN A 341 -23.08 16.16 -46.31
C ASN A 341 -24.01 15.05 -46.84
N ASP A 342 -25.19 14.90 -46.22
CA ASP A 342 -26.53 15.10 -46.83
C ASP A 342 -27.65 14.93 -45.76
N PRO A 343 -28.59 15.88 -45.56
CA PRO A 343 -29.71 15.73 -44.63
C PRO A 343 -31.01 15.36 -45.36
N SER A 344 -31.17 14.11 -45.80
CA SER A 344 -32.49 13.58 -46.11
C SER A 344 -32.53 12.04 -46.09
N ALA A 345 -33.02 11.47 -44.99
CA ALA A 345 -33.68 10.17 -44.93
C ALA A 345 -34.09 9.88 -43.47
N ALA A 346 -35.20 10.47 -43.05
CA ALA A 346 -36.00 9.89 -41.97
C ALA A 346 -36.99 8.93 -42.62
N VAL A 347 -37.05 7.69 -42.10
CA VAL A 347 -38.25 6.88 -41.80
C VAL A 347 -37.89 5.38 -41.86
N ALA A 348 -38.22 4.70 -40.75
CA ALA A 348 -38.39 3.26 -40.56
C ALA A 348 -37.12 2.38 -40.50
N ASP A 349 -36.60 2.15 -39.29
CA ASP A 349 -36.76 0.82 -38.66
C ASP A 349 -36.49 0.93 -37.15
N ASN A 350 -37.55 1.17 -36.37
CA ASN A 350 -37.52 1.13 -34.91
C ASN A 350 -37.79 -0.30 -34.46
N GLN A 351 -36.75 -1.15 -34.47
CA GLN A 351 -36.66 -2.22 -33.48
C GLN A 351 -35.78 -1.72 -32.33
N HIS A 352 -36.47 -1.18 -31.33
CA HIS A 352 -35.95 -0.94 -29.99
C HIS A 352 -35.33 -2.23 -29.44
N LEU A 353 -34.01 -2.35 -29.53
CA LEU A 353 -33.25 -3.02 -28.47
C LEU A 353 -32.85 -1.91 -27.50
N GLU A 354 -33.67 -1.75 -26.48
CA GLU A 354 -33.42 -0.89 -25.33
C GLU A 354 -32.01 -1.17 -24.80
N LEU A 355 -31.08 -0.24 -25.05
CA LEU A 355 -29.84 -0.14 -24.30
C LEU A 355 -30.21 0.32 -22.89
N GLY A 356 -30.58 -0.66 -22.07
CA GLY A 356 -30.84 -0.46 -20.65
C GLY A 356 -29.65 0.23 -19.99
N THR A 357 -29.94 1.35 -19.36
CA THR A 357 -29.11 2.13 -18.44
C THR A 357 -28.76 1.36 -17.16
N ASN A 358 -28.27 0.12 -17.27
CA ASN A 358 -27.87 -0.67 -16.10
C ASN A 358 -26.40 -0.38 -15.72
N ASP A 359 -26.23 0.72 -14.98
CA ASP A 359 -25.01 1.06 -14.23
C ASP A 359 -24.80 0.20 -12.97
N SER A 360 -25.67 -0.79 -12.76
CA SER A 360 -25.60 -1.75 -11.66
C SER A 360 -24.45 -2.74 -11.84
N ILE A 361 -23.85 -3.11 -10.70
CA ILE A 361 -22.85 -4.18 -10.61
C ILE A 361 -23.62 -5.51 -10.75
N PRO A 362 -23.12 -6.48 -11.52
CA PRO A 362 -23.76 -7.79 -11.61
C PRO A 362 -23.89 -8.43 -10.23
N SER A 363 -25.08 -8.90 -9.87
CA SER A 363 -25.29 -9.71 -8.67
C SER A 363 -24.86 -11.16 -8.86
N HIS A 364 -24.58 -11.58 -10.10
CA HIS A 364 -24.20 -12.94 -10.48
C HIS A 364 -23.21 -12.93 -11.64
N ILE A 365 -22.33 -13.93 -11.70
CA ILE A 365 -21.55 -14.26 -12.89
C ILE A 365 -21.84 -15.73 -13.23
N GLY A 366 -22.42 -15.98 -14.40
CA GLY A 366 -22.97 -17.29 -14.70
C GLY A 366 -24.05 -17.67 -13.68
N THR A 367 -23.94 -18.86 -13.10
CA THR A 367 -24.86 -19.37 -12.07
C THR A 367 -24.44 -19.02 -10.64
N TRP A 368 -23.28 -18.38 -10.44
CA TRP A 368 -22.74 -18.11 -9.11
C TRP A 368 -23.09 -16.67 -8.68
N PRO A 369 -23.58 -16.46 -7.44
CA PRO A 369 -23.78 -15.13 -6.90
C PRO A 369 -22.46 -14.41 -6.70
N LEU A 370 -22.47 -13.08 -6.84
CA LEU A 370 -21.35 -12.18 -6.55
C LEU A 370 -21.71 -11.28 -5.36
N ASP A 371 -21.01 -11.48 -4.24
CA ASP A 371 -21.13 -10.64 -3.06
C ASP A 371 -20.10 -9.50 -3.09
N LEU A 372 -20.54 -8.30 -2.70
CA LEU A 372 -19.72 -7.10 -2.65
C LEU A 372 -19.49 -6.70 -1.20
N TYR A 373 -18.24 -6.69 -0.74
CA TYR A 373 -17.85 -6.28 0.60
C TYR A 373 -17.11 -4.95 0.58
N GLY A 374 -17.32 -4.14 1.62
CA GLY A 374 -16.72 -2.82 1.78
C GLY A 374 -17.55 -1.66 1.22
N ASP A 375 -18.82 -1.89 0.85
CA ASP A 375 -19.71 -0.80 0.44
C ASP A 375 -19.89 0.21 1.58
N ARG A 376 -19.82 1.49 1.23
CA ARG A 376 -20.06 2.55 2.22
C ARG A 376 -21.53 2.64 2.62
N LEU A 377 -22.44 2.28 1.72
CA LEU A 377 -23.88 2.42 1.91
C LEU A 377 -24.51 1.20 2.59
N ASP A 378 -23.77 0.10 2.69
CA ASP A 378 -24.24 -1.16 3.31
C ASP A 378 -23.27 -1.56 4.45
N PRO A 379 -23.50 -1.07 5.69
CA PRO A 379 -22.65 -1.36 6.83
C PRO A 379 -22.51 -2.84 7.16
N GLU A 380 -23.53 -3.66 6.87
CA GLU A 380 -23.53 -5.11 7.13
C GLU A 380 -22.51 -5.84 6.26
N LYS A 381 -22.15 -5.25 5.11
CA LYS A 381 -21.11 -5.78 4.22
C LYS A 381 -19.72 -5.21 4.48
N ARG A 382 -19.52 -4.51 5.60
CA ARG A 382 -18.19 -4.11 6.08
C ARG A 382 -17.71 -5.09 7.14
N LEU A 383 -17.18 -6.21 6.66
CA LEU A 383 -16.62 -7.22 7.54
C LEU A 383 -15.20 -6.84 7.97
N PRO A 384 -14.85 -7.03 9.25
CA PRO A 384 -13.47 -7.01 9.69
C PRO A 384 -12.69 -8.13 8.99
N GLU A 385 -11.36 -7.99 8.93
CA GLU A 385 -10.56 -8.83 8.04
C GLU A 385 -10.48 -10.30 8.51
N ASP A 386 -10.70 -10.58 9.80
CA ASP A 386 -10.92 -11.92 10.40
C ASP A 386 -12.22 -12.56 9.93
N GLU A 387 -13.25 -11.77 9.68
CA GLU A 387 -14.50 -12.28 9.11
C GLU A 387 -14.38 -12.41 7.59
N MET A 388 -13.62 -11.53 6.93
CA MET A 388 -13.36 -11.65 5.49
C MET A 388 -12.60 -12.93 5.13
N ILE A 389 -11.62 -13.38 5.94
CA ILE A 389 -10.93 -14.64 5.66
C ILE A 389 -11.87 -15.85 5.78
N LYS A 390 -12.87 -15.81 6.68
CA LYS A 390 -13.92 -16.84 6.75
C LYS A 390 -14.80 -16.84 5.51
N VAL A 391 -15.10 -15.67 4.95
CA VAL A 391 -15.77 -15.58 3.63
C VAL A 391 -14.92 -16.24 2.55
N PHE A 392 -13.62 -15.98 2.51
CA PHE A 392 -12.72 -16.66 1.56
C PHE A 392 -12.66 -18.16 1.83
N ALA A 393 -12.71 -18.61 3.08
CA ALA A 393 -12.75 -20.04 3.42
C ALA A 393 -14.03 -20.71 2.89
N GLN A 394 -15.16 -20.00 2.91
CA GLN A 394 -16.44 -20.52 2.45
C GLN A 394 -16.69 -20.38 0.94
N ASP A 395 -16.11 -19.39 0.28
CA ASP A 395 -16.39 -19.11 -1.13
C ASP A 395 -15.24 -19.58 -2.03
N TRP A 396 -15.59 -19.95 -3.27
CA TRP A 396 -14.63 -20.50 -4.21
C TRP A 396 -13.67 -19.46 -4.81
N ALA A 397 -14.13 -18.22 -5.01
CA ALA A 397 -13.32 -17.24 -5.72
C ALA A 397 -13.50 -15.80 -5.23
N CYS A 398 -12.38 -15.08 -5.21
CA CYS A 398 -12.29 -13.67 -4.86
C CYS A 398 -11.80 -12.85 -6.06
N LEU A 399 -12.51 -11.77 -6.36
CA LEU A 399 -12.20 -10.89 -7.48
C LEU A 399 -11.32 -9.71 -7.02
N MET A 400 -10.16 -9.53 -7.68
CA MET A 400 -9.21 -8.46 -7.39
C MET A 400 -8.90 -7.65 -8.66
N PRO A 401 -9.38 -6.40 -8.76
CA PRO A 401 -9.14 -5.58 -9.94
C PRO A 401 -7.66 -5.16 -9.99
N LYS A 402 -7.20 -4.84 -11.20
CA LYS A 402 -5.87 -4.29 -11.45
C LYS A 402 -5.61 -3.05 -10.60
N TYR A 403 -4.47 -2.98 -9.93
CA TYR A 403 -3.92 -1.72 -9.44
C TYR A 403 -3.07 -1.07 -10.55
N GLU A 404 -2.88 0.25 -10.49
CA GLU A 404 -2.05 0.97 -11.47
C GLU A 404 -0.64 0.36 -11.60
N HIS A 405 -0.13 -0.26 -10.53
CA HIS A 405 1.23 -0.78 -10.44
C HIS A 405 1.24 -2.23 -9.91
N ALA A 406 1.55 -3.17 -10.81
CA ALA A 406 1.50 -4.59 -10.50
C ALA A 406 2.57 -5.01 -9.47
N GLY A 407 2.18 -5.87 -8.54
CA GLY A 407 3.07 -6.35 -7.48
C GLY A 407 3.37 -5.35 -6.36
N SER A 408 2.89 -4.11 -6.47
CA SER A 408 2.93 -3.12 -5.39
C SER A 408 1.57 -3.02 -4.69
N GLY A 409 1.59 -2.83 -3.37
CA GLY A 409 0.40 -2.67 -2.55
C GLY A 409 0.75 -2.86 -1.06
N TRP A 410 0.67 -1.82 -0.22
CA TRP A 410 0.77 -1.94 1.25
C TRP A 410 -0.29 -2.91 1.82
N TRP A 411 -1.34 -3.17 1.04
CA TRP A 411 -2.63 -3.73 1.46
C TRP A 411 -3.05 -4.98 0.67
N ARG A 412 -2.12 -5.91 0.41
CA ARG A 412 -2.44 -7.15 -0.32
C ARG A 412 -2.43 -8.39 0.58
N ALA A 413 -3.17 -8.33 1.68
CA ALA A 413 -3.48 -9.53 2.45
C ALA A 413 -4.39 -10.50 1.66
N ARG A 414 -5.25 -9.97 0.77
CA ARG A 414 -6.22 -10.78 0.02
C ARG A 414 -5.62 -11.95 -0.77
N PRO A 415 -4.57 -11.79 -1.61
CA PRO A 415 -3.93 -12.94 -2.27
C PRO A 415 -3.50 -14.05 -1.31
N LEU A 416 -2.94 -13.65 -0.17
CA LEU A 416 -2.45 -14.55 0.88
C LEU A 416 -3.58 -15.25 1.63
N GLN A 417 -4.63 -14.51 1.96
CA GLN A 417 -5.82 -15.06 2.60
C GLN A 417 -6.59 -15.99 1.67
N CYS A 418 -6.65 -15.66 0.37
CA CYS A 418 -7.20 -16.56 -0.63
C CYS A 418 -6.42 -17.87 -0.70
N ALA A 419 -5.08 -17.79 -0.72
CA ALA A 419 -4.22 -18.97 -0.69
C ALA A 419 -4.44 -19.82 0.59
N ASP A 420 -4.40 -19.21 1.78
CA ASP A 420 -4.63 -19.92 3.05
C ASP A 420 -6.01 -20.58 3.13
N ALA A 421 -7.01 -19.89 2.59
CA ALA A 421 -8.39 -20.32 2.59
C ALA A 421 -8.72 -21.34 1.48
N GLY A 422 -7.80 -21.59 0.54
CA GLY A 422 -8.09 -22.38 -0.67
C GLY A 422 -9.14 -21.75 -1.56
N SER A 423 -9.20 -20.41 -1.62
CA SER A 423 -10.02 -19.64 -2.55
C SER A 423 -9.19 -19.19 -3.75
N ILE A 424 -9.80 -19.16 -4.93
CA ILE A 424 -9.17 -18.74 -6.17
C ILE A 424 -9.18 -17.21 -6.27
N LEU A 425 -8.02 -16.61 -6.43
CA LEU A 425 -7.89 -15.19 -6.75
C LEU A 425 -8.03 -15.00 -8.27
N VAL A 426 -8.98 -14.17 -8.69
CA VAL A 426 -9.13 -13.75 -10.09
C VAL A 426 -8.69 -12.29 -10.21
N ALA A 427 -7.63 -12.04 -10.95
CA ALA A 427 -7.04 -10.72 -11.09
C ALA A 427 -6.51 -10.44 -12.50
N ASP A 428 -5.92 -9.26 -12.70
CA ASP A 428 -5.21 -8.91 -13.93
C ASP A 428 -3.91 -9.72 -14.08
N ASP A 429 -3.57 -10.11 -15.30
CA ASP A 429 -2.42 -10.99 -15.56
C ASP A 429 -1.10 -10.42 -15.04
N LYS A 430 -0.92 -9.10 -15.05
CA LYS A 430 0.29 -8.50 -14.45
C LYS A 430 0.33 -8.69 -12.94
N GLU A 431 -0.82 -8.64 -12.27
CA GLU A 431 -0.90 -8.91 -10.83
C GLU A 431 -0.63 -10.39 -10.54
N LEU A 432 -1.22 -11.28 -11.33
CA LEU A 432 -1.03 -12.72 -11.21
C LEU A 432 0.43 -13.10 -11.48
N ALA A 433 1.10 -12.45 -12.42
CA ALA A 433 2.52 -12.67 -12.69
C ALA A 433 3.37 -12.27 -11.49
N ALA A 434 3.14 -11.08 -10.91
CA ALA A 434 3.86 -10.65 -9.72
C ALA A 434 3.63 -11.57 -8.50
N LEU A 435 2.46 -12.20 -8.39
CA LEU A 435 2.10 -13.09 -7.28
C LEU A 435 2.59 -14.53 -7.49
N TYR A 436 2.44 -15.08 -8.68
CA TYR A 436 2.56 -16.52 -8.96
C TYR A 436 3.70 -16.86 -9.94
N GLY A 437 4.37 -15.85 -10.49
CA GLY A 437 5.41 -16.03 -11.50
C GLY A 437 4.86 -16.38 -12.89
N TRP A 438 5.76 -16.46 -13.86
CA TRP A 438 5.43 -16.71 -15.27
C TRP A 438 4.98 -18.14 -15.58
N GLN A 439 5.26 -19.06 -14.66
CA GLN A 439 4.83 -20.46 -14.73
C GLN A 439 3.34 -20.65 -14.40
N TYR A 440 2.63 -19.59 -13.99
CA TYR A 440 1.22 -19.67 -13.65
C TYR A 440 0.36 -20.05 -14.88
N PRO A 441 -0.35 -21.20 -14.87
CA PRO A 441 -0.96 -21.74 -16.10
C PRO A 441 -2.33 -21.14 -16.43
N PHE A 442 -2.86 -20.24 -15.59
CA PHE A 442 -4.23 -19.77 -15.68
C PHE A 442 -4.36 -18.27 -16.02
N PHE A 443 -3.35 -17.68 -16.65
CA PHE A 443 -3.44 -16.33 -17.20
C PHE A 443 -4.62 -16.20 -18.18
N GLY A 444 -5.23 -15.02 -18.21
CA GLY A 444 -6.36 -14.70 -19.07
C GLY A 444 -7.71 -15.31 -18.65
N ARG A 445 -7.75 -16.16 -17.62
CA ARG A 445 -9.02 -16.71 -17.11
C ARG A 445 -9.86 -15.61 -16.46
N THR A 446 -11.11 -15.53 -16.88
CA THR A 446 -12.11 -14.62 -16.29
C THR A 446 -12.94 -15.35 -15.23
N ALA A 447 -13.67 -14.61 -14.40
CA ALA A 447 -14.62 -15.22 -13.47
C ALA A 447 -15.67 -16.08 -14.20
N SER A 448 -16.08 -15.70 -15.42
CA SER A 448 -16.99 -16.50 -16.25
C SER A 448 -16.41 -17.84 -16.69
N ASP A 449 -15.09 -18.01 -16.69
CA ASP A 449 -14.44 -19.28 -16.95
C ASP A 449 -14.38 -20.14 -15.69
N ILE A 450 -14.12 -19.51 -14.53
CA ILE A 450 -14.08 -20.18 -13.22
C ILE A 450 -15.42 -20.86 -12.89
N VAL A 451 -16.55 -20.18 -13.13
CA VAL A 451 -17.87 -20.73 -12.77
C VAL A 451 -18.27 -21.98 -13.56
N LYS A 452 -17.56 -22.30 -14.65
CA LYS A 452 -17.77 -23.49 -15.50
C LYS A 452 -16.97 -24.70 -15.03
N LEU A 453 -16.03 -24.52 -14.12
CA LEU A 453 -15.17 -25.59 -13.64
C LEU A 453 -15.91 -26.54 -12.70
N SER A 454 -15.52 -27.80 -12.72
CA SER A 454 -15.88 -28.80 -11.71
C SER A 454 -15.22 -28.50 -10.36
N ASP A 455 -15.72 -29.09 -9.28
CA ASP A 455 -15.13 -28.89 -7.95
C ASP A 455 -13.65 -29.34 -7.92
N SER A 456 -13.32 -30.47 -8.55
CA SER A 456 -11.93 -30.94 -8.66
C SER A 456 -11.01 -29.95 -9.40
N GLU A 457 -11.46 -29.35 -10.50
CA GLU A 457 -10.67 -28.36 -11.23
C GLU A 457 -10.49 -27.05 -10.43
N LEU A 458 -11.47 -26.70 -9.60
CA LEU A 458 -11.39 -25.56 -8.68
C LEU A 458 -10.37 -25.82 -7.56
N GLU A 459 -10.38 -27.03 -6.99
CA GLU A 459 -9.40 -27.48 -5.99
C GLU A 459 -7.98 -27.46 -6.55
N ASP A 460 -7.77 -27.99 -7.75
CA ASP A 460 -6.48 -27.98 -8.44
C ASP A 460 -5.98 -26.55 -8.66
N MET A 461 -6.85 -25.66 -9.13
CA MET A 461 -6.50 -24.26 -9.39
C MET A 461 -6.14 -23.52 -8.10
N ALA A 462 -6.93 -23.68 -7.03
CA ALA A 462 -6.64 -23.09 -5.72
C ALA A 462 -5.31 -23.62 -5.15
N SER A 463 -5.05 -24.92 -5.26
CA SER A 463 -3.81 -25.55 -4.77
C SER A 463 -2.58 -25.06 -5.53
N ILE A 464 -2.68 -24.89 -6.85
CA ILE A 464 -1.61 -24.32 -7.68
C ILE A 464 -1.33 -22.86 -7.30
N GLN A 465 -2.36 -22.04 -7.08
CA GLN A 465 -2.18 -20.66 -6.62
C GLN A 465 -1.50 -20.60 -5.26
N GLU A 466 -1.94 -21.43 -4.30
CA GLU A 466 -1.34 -21.52 -2.97
C GLU A 466 0.15 -21.90 -3.05
N TRP A 467 0.46 -22.97 -3.80
CA TRP A 467 1.83 -23.45 -3.97
C TRP A 467 2.74 -22.39 -4.63
N LEU A 468 2.29 -21.79 -5.74
CA LEU A 468 3.06 -20.78 -6.44
C LEU A 468 3.28 -19.52 -5.60
N LEU A 469 2.24 -19.08 -4.87
CA LEU A 469 2.36 -17.90 -4.01
C LEU A 469 3.47 -18.09 -2.98
N TYR A 470 3.50 -19.24 -2.30
CA TYR A 470 4.51 -19.51 -1.28
C TYR A 470 5.87 -19.87 -1.84
N ALA A 471 5.94 -20.37 -3.06
CA ALA A 471 7.21 -20.55 -3.76
C ALA A 471 7.85 -19.20 -4.13
N MET A 472 7.04 -18.22 -4.57
CA MET A 472 7.54 -16.90 -4.99
C MET A 472 7.71 -15.93 -3.80
N HIS A 473 6.82 -16.03 -2.81
CA HIS A 473 6.73 -15.15 -1.65
C HIS A 473 6.67 -15.99 -0.37
N PRO A 474 7.78 -16.65 0.00
CA PRO A 474 7.81 -17.53 1.16
C PRO A 474 7.50 -16.75 2.45
N LEU A 475 6.81 -17.43 3.37
CA LEU A 475 6.61 -16.92 4.73
C LEU A 475 7.92 -17.10 5.51
N ASP A 476 8.89 -16.23 5.23
CA ASP A 476 10.22 -16.25 5.84
C ASP A 476 10.59 -14.86 6.37
N LYS A 477 10.60 -14.72 7.69
CA LYS A 477 11.02 -13.50 8.37
C LYS A 477 12.43 -13.06 8.00
N ARG A 478 13.32 -13.98 7.59
CA ARG A 478 14.69 -13.65 7.17
C ARG A 478 14.71 -12.78 5.93
N VAL A 479 13.78 -12.98 5.00
CA VAL A 479 13.65 -12.15 3.79
C VAL A 479 13.30 -10.72 4.20
N GLN A 480 12.26 -10.55 5.02
CA GLN A 480 11.86 -9.22 5.47
C GLN A 480 12.95 -8.55 6.31
N ARG A 481 13.60 -9.28 7.23
CA ARG A 481 14.73 -8.75 8.01
C ARG A 481 15.86 -8.28 7.11
N ALA A 482 16.16 -9.00 6.02
CA ALA A 482 17.16 -8.59 5.05
C ALA A 482 16.75 -7.31 4.30
N GLU A 483 15.48 -7.19 3.89
CA GLU A 483 14.95 -6.00 3.20
C GLU A 483 14.91 -4.76 4.11
N VAL A 484 14.45 -4.92 5.37
CA VAL A 484 14.48 -3.86 6.39
C VAL A 484 15.92 -3.48 6.76
N SER A 485 16.81 -4.47 6.88
CA SER A 485 18.23 -4.21 7.12
C SER A 485 18.87 -3.43 5.97
N ALA A 486 18.51 -3.72 4.71
CA ALA A 486 19.05 -3.02 3.55
C ALA A 486 18.75 -1.51 3.59
N VAL A 487 17.55 -1.10 4.02
CA VAL A 487 17.23 0.32 4.14
C VAL A 487 17.87 0.97 5.37
N LEU A 488 17.97 0.27 6.50
CA LEU A 488 18.61 0.80 7.71
C LEU A 488 20.10 1.08 7.50
N HIS A 489 20.79 0.23 6.72
CA HIS A 489 22.23 0.35 6.46
C HIS A 489 22.57 1.09 5.17
N ALA A 490 21.58 1.48 4.37
CA ALA A 490 21.82 2.29 3.18
C ALA A 490 22.42 3.66 3.54
N PRO A 491 23.28 4.24 2.68
CA PRO A 491 23.86 5.56 2.93
C PRO A 491 22.80 6.61 3.26
N LYS A 492 23.07 7.43 4.27
CA LYS A 492 22.15 8.49 4.73
C LYS A 492 21.98 9.61 3.71
#